data_AF-A0AAU6KAT3-F1
#
_entry.id   AF-A0AAU6KAT3-F1
#
_cell.length_a   1.000
_cell.length_b   1.000
_cell.length_c   1.000
_cell.angle_alpha   90.00
_cell.angle_beta   90.00
_cell.angle_gamma   90.00
#
_symmetry.space_group_name_H-M   'P 1'
#
loop_
_entity.id
_entity.type
_entity.pdbx_description
1 polymer ?
#
loop_
_entity_poly.entity_id
_entity_poly.type
_entity_poly.pdbx_seq_one_letter_code
_entity_poly.pdbx_strand_id
1 'polypeptide(L)'
;MRGRERSAVVLWIGGRGDEPDRVLTVPEAGRRYVPVFVTVRQARLYARRRGQEPATTEVNTLDLGRVQHWLADPERRRAPLGAVLEAWNFFEDLARGLDAVDRLPRQGALHNSAYEKLFGAAREGAAWTPDEQRAVLELIRAGVELWNFCPALVNPRS
;
A
#
# COMPACT_ATOMS: atom_id res chain seq x y z
N MET A 1 5.16 -2.78 -22.10
CA MET A 1 4.29 -2.90 -20.92
C MET A 1 5.13 -3.42 -19.76
N ARG A 2 5.43 -2.58 -18.76
CA ARG A 2 6.40 -2.90 -17.70
C ARG A 2 5.68 -2.98 -16.35
N GLY A 3 5.54 -4.19 -15.84
CA GLY A 3 5.26 -4.43 -14.44
C GLY A 3 6.41 -3.90 -13.58
N ARG A 4 6.07 -3.47 -12.37
CA ARG A 4 7.01 -3.05 -11.33
C ARG A 4 7.78 -4.25 -10.76
N GLU A 5 8.69 -4.81 -11.56
CA GLU A 5 9.55 -5.94 -11.18
C GLU A 5 10.79 -5.54 -10.37
N ARG A 6 10.84 -4.33 -9.78
CA ARG A 6 11.98 -3.86 -8.99
C ARG A 6 11.51 -3.17 -7.71
N SER A 7 12.30 -3.32 -6.65
CA SER A 7 12.16 -2.57 -5.40
C SER A 7 11.98 -1.08 -5.71
N ALA A 8 10.94 -0.50 -5.11
CA ALA A 8 10.53 0.88 -5.31
C ALA A 8 10.41 1.56 -3.95
N VAL A 9 10.79 2.83 -3.89
CA VAL A 9 10.59 3.67 -2.73
C VAL A 9 9.52 4.69 -3.07
N VAL A 10 8.51 4.80 -2.22
CA VAL A 10 7.48 5.85 -2.28
C VAL A 10 7.47 6.60 -0.95
N LEU A 11 6.89 7.79 -0.94
CA LEU A 11 6.84 8.65 0.24
C LEU A 11 5.42 8.68 0.78
N TRP A 12 5.29 8.71 2.11
CA TRP A 12 4.01 8.93 2.79
C TRP A 12 3.91 10.37 3.26
N ILE A 13 2.69 10.86 3.30
CA ILE A 13 2.30 12.05 4.04
C ILE A 13 1.53 11.55 5.26
N GLY A 14 2.10 11.79 6.44
CA GLY A 14 1.40 11.53 7.70
C GLY A 14 0.15 12.40 7.81
N GLY A 15 -0.94 11.80 8.26
CA GLY A 15 -2.15 12.52 8.59
C GLY A 15 -1.95 13.53 9.73
N ARG A 16 -2.82 14.53 9.82
CA ARG A 16 -2.85 15.48 10.94
C ARG A 16 -3.94 15.08 11.93
N GLY A 17 -3.56 14.86 13.20
CA GLY A 17 -4.49 14.41 14.22
C GLY A 17 -5.02 13.02 13.89
N ASP A 18 -6.34 12.90 13.70
CA ASP A 18 -7.02 11.65 13.33
C ASP A 18 -7.17 11.43 11.82
N GLU A 19 -6.64 12.35 10.99
CA GLU A 19 -6.63 12.13 9.55
C GLU A 19 -5.79 10.88 9.21
N PRO A 20 -6.25 10.04 8.27
CA PRO A 20 -5.47 8.90 7.84
C PRO A 20 -4.25 9.35 7.03
N ASP A 21 -3.23 8.50 7.06
CA ASP A 21 -2.06 8.63 6.20
C ASP A 21 -2.45 8.50 4.71
N ARG A 22 -1.55 8.98 3.85
CA ARG A 22 -1.67 8.79 2.40
C ARG A 22 -0.32 8.71 1.73
N VAL A 23 -0.27 8.02 0.60
CA VAL A 23 0.90 8.06 -0.28
C VAL A 23 0.99 9.46 -0.89
N LEU A 24 2.20 10.02 -0.91
CA LEU A 24 2.49 11.28 -1.58
C LEU A 24 2.12 11.17 -3.06
N THR A 25 1.33 12.13 -3.52
CA THR A 25 1.05 12.34 -4.93
C THR A 25 1.36 13.78 -5.32
N VAL A 26 1.67 13.98 -6.60
CA VAL A 26 1.86 15.30 -7.18
C VAL A 26 0.86 15.55 -8.30
N PRO A 27 0.26 16.75 -8.38
CA PRO A 27 -0.58 17.11 -9.50
C PRO A 27 0.27 17.35 -10.75
N GLU A 28 -0.10 16.74 -11.86
CA GLU A 28 0.48 16.98 -13.18
C GLU A 28 -0.60 16.80 -14.26
N ALA A 29 -0.75 17.78 -15.15
CA ALA A 29 -1.73 17.75 -16.24
C ALA A 29 -3.16 17.35 -15.81
N GLY A 30 -3.63 17.83 -14.65
CA GLY A 30 -4.97 17.53 -14.12
C GLY A 30 -5.14 16.13 -13.53
N ARG A 31 -4.06 15.37 -13.34
CA ARG A 31 -4.06 14.06 -12.69
C ARG A 31 -3.09 14.03 -11.51
N ARG A 32 -3.25 13.06 -10.62
CA ARG A 32 -2.31 12.80 -9.52
C ARG A 32 -1.37 11.66 -9.90
N TYR A 33 -0.07 11.86 -9.68
CA TYR A 33 0.95 10.86 -9.94
C TYR A 33 1.68 10.50 -8.66
N VAL A 34 2.04 9.23 -8.51
CA VAL A 34 2.90 8.75 -7.43
C VAL A 34 4.36 8.92 -7.85
N PRO A 35 5.18 9.73 -7.15
CA PRO A 35 6.62 9.74 -7.32
C PRO A 35 7.20 8.41 -6.84
N VAL A 36 7.87 7.69 -7.73
CA VAL A 36 8.52 6.40 -7.43
C VAL A 36 10.02 6.54 -7.59
N PHE A 37 10.77 6.17 -6.56
CA PHE A 37 12.22 6.27 -6.52
C PHE A 37 12.86 4.88 -6.49
N VAL A 38 14.09 4.79 -6.97
CA VAL A 38 14.88 3.55 -6.88
C VAL A 38 15.59 3.45 -5.52
N THR A 39 15.89 4.59 -4.89
CA THR A 39 16.62 4.63 -3.62
C THR A 39 16.00 5.63 -2.64
N VAL A 40 16.21 5.35 -1.35
CA VAL A 40 15.83 6.22 -0.24
C VAL A 40 16.52 7.59 -0.35
N ARG A 41 17.78 7.62 -0.81
CA ARG A 41 18.53 8.86 -1.03
C ARG A 41 17.84 9.78 -2.04
N GLN A 42 17.32 9.22 -3.13
CA GLN A 42 16.58 9.99 -4.14
C GLN A 42 15.27 10.53 -3.59
N ALA A 43 14.50 9.70 -2.86
CA ALA A 43 13.26 10.12 -2.22
C ALA A 43 13.50 11.27 -1.22
N ARG A 44 14.56 11.19 -0.40
CA ARG A 44 14.94 12.26 0.54
C ARG A 44 15.32 13.55 -0.16
N LEU A 45 16.13 13.47 -1.22
CA LEU A 45 16.52 14.65 -1.98
C LEU A 45 15.30 15.32 -2.62
N TYR A 46 14.36 14.51 -3.14
CA TYR A 46 13.12 15.01 -3.70
C TYR A 46 12.26 15.76 -2.68
N ALA A 47 12.11 15.22 -1.46
CA ALA A 47 11.40 15.87 -0.36
C ALA A 47 12.08 17.17 0.09
N ARG A 48 13.40 17.14 0.32
CA ARG A 48 14.18 18.31 0.78
C ARG A 48 14.10 19.49 -0.19
N ARG A 49 14.13 19.24 -1.49
CA ARG A 49 13.97 20.29 -2.52
C ARG A 49 12.61 20.97 -2.49
N ARG A 50 11.62 20.36 -1.84
CA ARG A 50 10.27 20.89 -1.62
C ARG A 50 10.08 21.48 -0.22
N GLY A 51 11.18 21.69 0.52
CA GLY A 51 11.15 22.20 1.88
C GLY A 51 10.56 21.22 2.89
N GLN A 52 10.53 19.92 2.57
CA GLN A 52 10.00 18.87 3.44
C GLN A 52 11.14 18.00 3.97
N GLU A 53 11.07 17.66 5.27
CA GLU A 53 11.94 16.67 5.89
C GLU A 53 11.13 15.42 6.25
N PRO A 54 11.61 14.21 5.89
CA PRO A 54 10.98 12.97 6.33
C PRO A 54 10.96 12.88 7.86
N ALA A 55 9.82 12.51 8.43
CA ALA A 55 9.65 12.37 9.88
C ALA A 55 10.52 11.24 10.49
N THR A 56 10.89 10.24 9.69
CA THR A 56 11.74 9.11 10.14
C THR A 56 12.95 8.93 9.21
N THR A 57 14.04 8.43 9.80
CA THR A 57 15.24 8.00 9.05
C THR A 57 15.17 6.52 8.65
N GLU A 58 14.21 5.77 9.18
CA GLU A 58 14.00 4.36 8.87
C GLU A 58 13.08 4.18 7.67
N VAL A 59 13.27 3.07 6.96
CA VAL A 59 12.52 2.73 5.75
C VAL A 59 11.78 1.44 6.05
N ASN A 60 10.46 1.51 6.06
CA ASN A 60 9.64 0.33 6.13
C ASN A 60 9.67 -0.39 4.78
N THR A 61 9.84 -1.70 4.80
CA THR A 61 9.90 -2.53 3.59
C THR A 61 8.61 -3.29 3.46
N LEU A 62 7.86 -3.01 2.40
CA LEU A 62 6.68 -3.79 2.02
C LEU A 62 7.08 -4.85 0.97
N ASP A 63 6.93 -6.13 1.32
CA ASP A 63 7.16 -7.23 0.38
C ASP A 63 5.89 -7.61 -0.39
N LEU A 64 5.60 -6.82 -1.43
CA LEU A 64 4.50 -7.14 -2.35
C LEU A 64 4.74 -8.45 -3.12
N GLY A 65 5.98 -8.89 -3.29
CA GLY A 65 6.30 -10.16 -3.96
C GLY A 65 5.75 -11.35 -3.18
N ARG A 66 5.91 -11.35 -1.86
CA ARG A 66 5.35 -12.38 -0.97
C ARG A 66 3.82 -12.37 -0.98
N VAL A 67 3.20 -11.19 -1.03
CA VAL A 67 1.74 -11.06 -1.13
C VAL A 67 1.23 -11.56 -2.49
N GLN A 68 1.86 -11.16 -3.59
CA GLN A 68 1.52 -11.63 -4.94
C GLN A 68 1.72 -13.13 -5.10
N HIS A 69 2.80 -13.68 -4.51
CA HIS A 69 3.00 -15.11 -4.45
C HIS A 69 1.86 -15.80 -3.71
N TRP A 70 1.41 -15.28 -2.57
CA TRP A 70 0.24 -15.83 -1.90
C TRP A 70 -1.04 -15.74 -2.76
N LEU A 71 -1.30 -14.59 -3.40
CA LEU A 71 -2.48 -14.37 -4.26
C LEU A 71 -2.58 -15.32 -5.46
N ALA A 72 -1.47 -15.88 -5.93
CA ALA A 72 -1.48 -16.81 -7.05
C ALA A 72 -2.13 -18.16 -6.69
N ASP A 73 -2.15 -18.55 -5.41
CA ASP A 73 -2.84 -19.76 -4.94
C ASP A 73 -3.17 -19.65 -3.44
N PRO A 74 -4.17 -18.84 -3.07
CA PRO A 74 -4.45 -18.50 -1.67
C PRO A 74 -5.09 -19.64 -0.87
N GLU A 75 -5.59 -20.68 -1.55
CA GLU A 75 -6.15 -21.88 -0.92
C GLU A 75 -5.05 -22.86 -0.48
N ARG A 76 -3.95 -22.94 -1.25
CA ARG A 76 -2.85 -23.86 -0.94
C ARG A 76 -1.67 -23.19 -0.23
N ARG A 77 -1.60 -21.85 -0.23
CA ARG A 77 -0.49 -21.09 0.34
C ARG A 77 -0.91 -20.41 1.65
N ARG A 78 -0.05 -20.52 2.66
CA ARG A 78 -0.24 -19.81 3.93
C ARG A 78 -0.12 -18.30 3.71
N ALA A 79 -1.11 -17.55 4.17
CA ALA A 79 -1.10 -16.09 4.10
C ALA A 79 0.08 -15.51 4.91
N PRO A 80 0.90 -14.63 4.33
CA PRO A 80 1.97 -13.94 5.04
C PRO A 80 1.38 -12.76 5.83
N LEU A 81 0.72 -13.03 6.96
CA LEU A 81 -0.17 -12.08 7.66
C LEU A 81 0.43 -10.67 7.84
N GLY A 82 1.68 -10.55 8.29
CA GLY A 82 2.36 -9.25 8.41
C GLY A 82 2.48 -8.50 7.08
N ALA A 83 2.91 -9.17 6.02
CA ALA A 83 3.01 -8.57 4.69
C ALA A 83 1.62 -8.25 4.09
N VAL A 84 0.59 -9.04 4.40
CA VAL A 84 -0.79 -8.76 4.00
C VAL A 84 -1.31 -7.51 4.69
N LEU A 85 -1.05 -7.34 5.99
CA LEU A 85 -1.42 -6.13 6.74
C LEU A 85 -0.72 -4.89 6.19
N GLU A 86 0.59 -4.97 5.98
CA GLU A 86 1.37 -3.85 5.40
C GLU A 86 0.86 -3.50 4.00
N ALA A 87 0.53 -4.52 3.17
CA ALA A 87 -0.02 -4.30 1.83
C ALA A 87 -1.40 -3.65 1.88
N TRP A 88 -2.27 -4.10 2.79
CA TRP A 88 -3.58 -3.48 3.00
C TRP A 88 -3.43 -1.99 3.29
N ASN A 89 -2.63 -1.63 4.30
CA ASN A 89 -2.41 -0.23 4.69
C ASN A 89 -1.88 0.60 3.53
N PHE A 90 -0.87 0.06 2.82
CA PHE A 90 -0.34 0.71 1.64
C PHE A 90 -1.40 0.98 0.57
N PHE A 91 -2.26 0.01 0.27
CA PHE A 91 -3.26 0.18 -0.78
C PHE A 91 -4.34 1.20 -0.41
N GLU A 92 -4.76 1.25 0.85
CA GLU A 92 -5.66 2.32 1.33
C GLU A 92 -5.01 3.70 1.21
N ASP A 93 -3.77 3.84 1.68
CA ASP A 93 -3.03 5.10 1.64
C ASP A 93 -2.76 5.54 0.20
N LEU A 94 -2.51 4.59 -0.70
CA LEU A 94 -2.37 4.81 -2.12
C LEU A 94 -3.67 5.33 -2.73
N ALA A 95 -4.80 4.68 -2.43
CA ALA A 95 -6.11 5.09 -2.92
C ALA A 95 -6.48 6.48 -2.40
N ARG A 96 -6.22 6.80 -1.13
CA ARG A 96 -6.39 8.15 -0.56
C ARG A 96 -5.49 9.18 -1.27
N GLY A 97 -4.22 8.85 -1.49
CA GLY A 97 -3.27 9.72 -2.17
C GLY A 97 -3.68 10.04 -3.61
N LEU A 98 -4.24 9.06 -4.32
CA LEU A 98 -4.70 9.19 -5.70
C LEU A 98 -6.13 9.74 -5.83
N ASP A 99 -6.87 9.88 -4.73
CA ASP A 99 -8.30 10.22 -4.73
C ASP A 99 -9.13 9.19 -5.52
N ALA A 100 -8.82 7.92 -5.26
CA ALA A 100 -9.31 6.73 -5.98
C ALA A 100 -9.83 5.67 -5.00
N VAL A 101 -10.38 6.09 -3.86
CA VAL A 101 -10.89 5.20 -2.79
C VAL A 101 -12.02 4.30 -3.28
N ASP A 102 -12.75 4.72 -4.31
CA ASP A 102 -13.79 3.96 -5.00
C ASP A 102 -13.25 2.78 -5.84
N ARG A 103 -11.93 2.72 -6.07
CA ARG A 103 -11.26 1.59 -6.74
C ARG A 103 -11.00 0.42 -5.79
N LEU A 104 -11.10 0.63 -4.48
CA LEU A 104 -11.05 -0.45 -3.49
C LEU A 104 -12.47 -0.91 -3.14
N PRO A 105 -12.64 -2.19 -2.73
CA PRO A 105 -13.90 -2.66 -2.20
C PRO A 105 -14.38 -1.79 -1.03
N ARG A 106 -15.70 -1.56 -0.97
CA ARG A 106 -16.28 -0.85 0.17
C ARG A 106 -16.07 -1.68 1.43
N GLN A 107 -15.33 -1.11 2.37
CA GLN A 107 -15.03 -1.78 3.62
C GLN A 107 -16.22 -1.74 4.58
N GLY A 108 -16.30 -2.75 5.45
CA GLY A 108 -17.39 -2.95 6.39
C GLY A 108 -17.01 -3.96 7.46
N ALA A 109 -18.00 -4.50 8.18
CA ALA A 109 -17.75 -5.34 9.36
C ALA A 109 -16.80 -6.54 9.10
N LEU A 110 -16.93 -7.20 7.95
CA LEU A 110 -16.03 -8.30 7.56
C LEU A 110 -14.57 -7.83 7.36
N HIS A 111 -14.38 -6.65 6.77
CA HIS A 111 -13.05 -6.07 6.58
C HIS A 111 -12.44 -5.68 7.92
N ASN A 112 -13.22 -5.04 8.80
CA ASN A 112 -12.77 -4.68 10.14
C ASN A 112 -12.38 -5.94 10.95
N SER A 113 -13.20 -6.99 10.92
CA SER A 113 -12.88 -8.26 11.59
C SER A 113 -11.59 -8.89 11.04
N ALA A 114 -11.44 -8.92 9.71
CA ALA A 114 -10.22 -9.41 9.07
C ALA A 114 -8.99 -8.56 9.42
N TYR A 115 -9.13 -7.24 9.45
CA TYR A 115 -8.07 -6.30 9.79
C TYR A 115 -7.61 -6.49 11.24
N GLU A 116 -8.55 -6.59 12.19
CA GLU A 116 -8.25 -6.87 13.60
C GLU A 116 -7.53 -8.22 13.77
N LYS A 117 -7.88 -9.24 12.97
CA LYS A 117 -7.18 -10.54 12.98
C LYS A 117 -5.77 -10.46 12.39
N LEU A 118 -5.56 -9.61 11.38
CA LEU A 118 -4.24 -9.35 10.79
C LEU A 118 -3.35 -8.58 11.77
N PHE A 119 -3.90 -7.55 12.40
CA PHE A 119 -3.22 -6.75 13.41
C PHE A 119 -2.94 -7.56 14.69
N GLY A 120 -3.92 -8.36 15.10
CA GLY A 120 -3.88 -9.23 16.27
C GLY A 120 -3.19 -10.58 16.04
N ALA A 121 -2.53 -10.81 14.89
CA ALA A 121 -1.87 -12.07 14.53
C ALA A 121 -0.73 -12.52 15.48
N ALA A 122 -0.45 -11.79 16.56
CA ALA A 122 0.35 -12.23 17.71
C ALA A 122 -0.47 -12.93 18.82
N ARG A 123 -1.77 -13.13 18.66
CA ARG A 123 -2.60 -14.03 19.50
C ARG A 123 -3.05 -15.22 18.65
N GLU A 124 -2.24 -16.27 18.69
CA GLU A 124 -2.40 -17.52 17.95
C GLU A 124 -3.85 -18.06 17.98
N GLY A 125 -4.41 -18.41 16.82
CA GLY A 125 -5.59 -19.29 16.72
C GLY A 125 -6.91 -18.67 16.29
N ALA A 126 -7.00 -17.38 15.94
CA ALA A 126 -8.24 -16.83 15.39
C ALA A 126 -8.56 -17.45 14.03
N ALA A 127 -9.57 -18.34 14.00
CA ALA A 127 -10.04 -18.94 12.77
C ALA A 127 -10.63 -17.86 11.84
N TRP A 128 -10.16 -17.86 10.59
CA TRP A 128 -10.72 -17.04 9.52
C TRP A 128 -11.98 -17.69 9.00
N THR A 129 -13.02 -16.88 8.78
CA THR A 129 -14.17 -17.35 8.01
C THR A 129 -13.86 -17.28 6.51
N PRO A 130 -14.51 -18.09 5.66
CA PRO A 130 -14.37 -17.98 4.21
C PRO A 130 -14.68 -16.57 3.67
N ASP A 131 -15.62 -15.87 4.30
CA ASP A 131 -16.03 -14.52 3.87
C ASP A 131 -14.99 -13.46 4.27
N GLU A 132 -14.37 -13.58 5.45
CA GLU A 132 -13.24 -12.72 5.82
C GLU A 132 -12.05 -12.94 4.89
N GLN A 133 -11.73 -14.21 4.58
CA GLN A 133 -10.67 -14.53 3.63
C GLN A 133 -10.97 -13.94 2.25
N ARG A 134 -12.22 -14.04 1.78
CA ARG A 134 -12.65 -13.44 0.52
C ARG A 134 -12.51 -11.92 0.53
N ALA A 135 -12.95 -11.25 1.59
CA ALA A 135 -12.84 -9.80 1.73
C ALA A 135 -11.38 -9.32 1.64
N VAL A 136 -10.45 -10.01 2.31
CA VAL A 136 -9.01 -9.69 2.20
C VAL A 136 -8.50 -9.92 0.78
N LEU A 137 -8.86 -11.04 0.17
CA LEU A 137 -8.42 -11.33 -1.20
C LEU A 137 -8.94 -10.29 -2.19
N GLU A 138 -10.19 -9.87 -2.07
CA GLU A 138 -10.78 -8.81 -2.89
C GLU A 138 -10.03 -7.49 -2.72
N LEU A 139 -9.79 -7.06 -1.48
CA LEU A 139 -9.08 -5.81 -1.19
C LEU A 139 -7.64 -5.84 -1.70
N ILE A 140 -6.90 -6.93 -1.43
CA ILE A 140 -5.51 -7.06 -1.85
C ILE A 140 -5.41 -7.15 -3.37
N ARG A 141 -6.33 -7.85 -4.06
CA ARG A 141 -6.35 -7.90 -5.54
C ARG A 141 -6.62 -6.52 -6.13
N ALA A 142 -7.64 -5.82 -5.64
CA ALA A 142 -7.96 -4.47 -6.08
C ALA A 142 -6.79 -3.50 -5.82
N GLY A 143 -6.13 -3.63 -4.67
CA GLY A 143 -4.96 -2.84 -4.33
C GLY A 143 -3.75 -3.11 -5.23
N VAL A 144 -3.47 -4.39 -5.55
CA VAL A 144 -2.42 -4.76 -6.52
C VAL A 144 -2.74 -4.21 -7.91
N GLU A 145 -4.00 -4.26 -8.33
CA GLU A 145 -4.44 -3.69 -9.60
C GLU A 145 -4.28 -2.16 -9.61
N LEU A 146 -4.78 -1.48 -8.57
CA LEU A 146 -4.63 -0.04 -8.38
C LEU A 146 -3.16 0.36 -8.43
N TRP A 147 -2.29 -0.36 -7.72
CA TRP A 147 -0.86 -0.17 -7.82
C TRP A 147 -0.44 -0.32 -9.28
N ASN A 148 -0.56 -1.50 -9.89
CA ASN A 148 -0.06 -1.78 -11.23
C ASN A 148 -0.48 -0.78 -12.31
N PHE A 149 -1.65 -0.15 -12.19
CA PHE A 149 -2.16 0.81 -13.17
C PHE A 149 -2.11 2.27 -12.73
N CYS A 150 -1.68 2.58 -11.50
CA CYS A 150 -1.66 3.98 -11.08
C CYS A 150 -0.63 4.80 -11.90
N PRO A 151 -0.95 6.07 -12.20
CA PRO A 151 0.00 6.98 -12.80
C PRO A 151 1.22 7.18 -11.88
N ALA A 152 2.41 6.89 -12.40
CA ALA A 152 3.64 6.99 -11.63
C ALA A 152 4.70 7.81 -12.38
N LEU A 153 5.38 8.68 -11.66
CA LEU A 153 6.56 9.38 -12.14
C LEU A 153 7.79 8.66 -11.63
N VAL A 154 8.58 8.10 -12.55
CA VAL A 154 9.78 7.33 -12.19
C VAL A 154 10.97 8.28 -12.06
N ASN A 155 11.55 8.33 -10.86
CA ASN A 155 12.67 9.22 -10.50
C ASN A 155 12.48 10.68 -10.99
N PRO A 156 11.35 11.34 -10.66
CA PRO A 156 11.11 12.70 -11.11
C PRO A 156 12.23 13.60 -10.60
N ARG A 157 12.80 14.38 -11.53
CA ARG A 157 13.66 15.50 -11.16
C ARG A 157 12.74 16.62 -10.68
N SER A 158 13.17 17.25 -9.59
CA SER A 158 12.44 18.29 -8.85
C SER A 158 11.63 19.22 -9.72
#